data_AF-A0A0H2KV94-F1
#
_entry.id   AF-A0A0H2KV94-F1
#
_cell.length_a   1.000
_cell.length_b   1.000
_cell.length_c   1.000
_cell.angle_alpha   90.00
_cell.angle_beta   90.00
_cell.angle_gamma   90.00
#
_symmetry.space_group_name_H-M   'P 1'
#
loop_
_entity.id
_entity.type
_entity.pdbx_description
1 polymer ?
#
loop_
_entity_poly.entity_id
_entity_poly.type
_entity_poly.pdbx_seq_one_letter_code
_entity_poly.pdbx_strand_id
1 'polypeptide(L)'
;MSGDRGEGLRAAGDGTAAAQVAGKPTAEPGATVLVAPVLVRDYRRLLRLFPYTYRRAHEAEMLGHLLDGAQPGQARPTRAERWDLLRAAAREWTLAPLGPTERQRAAAAVVVLVALTAVLAAPASQDLLRVGLALGDESAREVVGTAASPAWLVVATALVAVPLAPAWLLWAGSVVALATRLRRTGLVLAALAAAAGVVAVGSLVAAERAFVAFQETGWVVALVASLGAVAARVRQTGPVLGARAGVATLWLTAVSLAVSVQRSATAVTEEGVWATPPGYPFTLAADIAILVGVAVLLVAVRPVRQAAPVLAGVLTALILSGSDVFWSGALDTTAVNLGNVLGVVALSAVVTLVARWVVNRLDELAESRAAHRALLAASGLGTAVAA
;
A
#
# COMPACT_ATOMS: atom_id res chain seq x y z
N MET A 1 -43.99 -32.51 7.02
CA MET A 1 -45.04 -31.48 7.12
C MET A 1 -44.78 -30.48 6.01
N SER A 2 -45.53 -30.66 4.91
CA SER A 2 -45.52 -29.83 3.70
C SER A 2 -46.45 -28.65 3.92
N GLY A 3 -46.04 -27.45 3.51
CA GLY A 3 -46.74 -26.19 3.74
C GLY A 3 -46.74 -25.34 2.49
N ASP A 4 -47.61 -25.74 1.57
CA ASP A 4 -48.04 -25.10 0.34
C ASP A 4 -48.69 -23.73 0.62
N ARG A 5 -48.20 -22.67 -0.03
CA ARG A 5 -48.81 -21.33 -0.16
C ARG A 5 -48.20 -20.72 -1.43
N GLY A 6 -48.94 -20.31 -2.45
CA GLY A 6 -50.33 -19.92 -2.53
C GLY A 6 -50.36 -18.87 -3.61
N GLU A 7 -50.75 -19.29 -4.81
CA GLU A 7 -50.93 -18.44 -5.99
C GLU A 7 -52.01 -17.39 -5.73
N GLY A 8 -51.68 -16.13 -6.03
CA GLY A 8 -52.59 -14.99 -5.94
C GLY A 8 -52.74 -14.33 -7.30
N LEU A 9 -53.68 -14.86 -8.09
CA LEU A 9 -54.28 -14.20 -9.25
C LEU A 9 -54.80 -12.81 -8.89
N ARG A 10 -54.38 -11.77 -9.64
CA ARG A 10 -55.20 -10.58 -9.85
C ARG A 10 -55.22 -10.19 -11.31
N ALA A 11 -56.45 -9.99 -11.76
CA ALA A 11 -56.90 -9.82 -13.13
C ALA A 11 -56.92 -8.35 -13.58
N ALA A 12 -56.90 -8.22 -14.90
CA ALA A 12 -57.68 -7.32 -15.73
C ALA A 12 -57.59 -5.79 -15.48
N GLY A 13 -56.90 -5.13 -16.40
CA GLY A 13 -57.07 -3.72 -16.74
C GLY A 13 -56.89 -3.54 -18.24
N ASP A 14 -57.94 -3.83 -19.01
CA ASP A 14 -58.10 -3.42 -20.41
C ASP A 14 -58.47 -1.93 -20.48
N GLY A 15 -57.91 -1.19 -21.44
CA GLY A 15 -58.35 0.18 -21.73
C GLY A 15 -57.39 1.08 -22.50
N THR A 16 -57.09 0.72 -23.75
CA THR A 16 -56.97 1.59 -24.95
C THR A 16 -56.43 3.03 -24.84
N ALA A 17 -55.33 3.33 -25.54
CA ALA A 17 -55.29 4.32 -26.64
C ALA A 17 -53.90 4.46 -27.28
N ALA A 18 -53.88 4.15 -28.58
CA ALA A 18 -53.00 4.61 -29.65
C ALA A 18 -51.84 5.59 -29.33
N ALA A 19 -50.61 5.11 -29.51
CA ALA A 19 -49.53 5.90 -30.10
C ALA A 19 -48.70 5.00 -31.01
N GLN A 20 -49.05 5.05 -32.29
CA GLN A 20 -48.36 4.47 -33.42
C GLN A 20 -46.97 5.16 -33.51
N VAL A 21 -45.91 4.49 -33.05
CA VAL A 21 -44.53 4.93 -33.31
C VAL A 21 -43.80 3.80 -34.03
N ALA A 22 -43.71 4.01 -35.34
CA ALA A 22 -42.62 3.64 -36.23
C ALA A 22 -41.86 2.33 -35.97
N GLY A 23 -42.14 1.36 -36.86
CA GLY A 23 -41.29 0.26 -37.32
C GLY A 23 -39.94 0.08 -36.63
N LYS A 24 -39.88 -0.93 -35.76
CA LYS A 24 -38.65 -1.58 -35.34
C LYS A 24 -38.11 -2.37 -36.55
N PRO A 25 -36.93 -2.05 -37.11
CA PRO A 25 -36.34 -2.91 -38.12
C PRO A 25 -35.96 -4.23 -37.46
N THR A 26 -36.52 -5.32 -37.99
CA THR A 26 -36.05 -6.69 -37.80
C THR A 26 -34.57 -6.75 -38.19
N ALA A 27 -33.69 -6.74 -37.19
CA ALA A 27 -32.27 -6.91 -37.39
C ALA A 27 -32.01 -8.31 -37.97
N GLU A 28 -31.45 -8.34 -39.17
CA GLU A 28 -30.97 -9.57 -39.80
C GLU A 28 -29.90 -10.24 -38.91
N PRO A 29 -30.03 -11.54 -38.59
CA PRO A 29 -28.99 -12.31 -37.93
C PRO A 29 -27.87 -12.57 -38.95
N GLY A 30 -26.94 -11.62 -39.07
CA GLY A 30 -25.83 -11.71 -40.03
C GLY A 30 -25.07 -10.41 -40.27
N ALA A 31 -25.56 -9.27 -39.81
CA ALA A 31 -24.84 -8.00 -39.90
C ALA A 31 -23.60 -8.04 -38.99
N THR A 32 -22.47 -8.46 -39.54
CA THR A 32 -21.15 -8.28 -38.95
C THR A 32 -21.00 -6.81 -38.59
N VAL A 33 -21.03 -6.49 -37.29
CA VAL A 33 -20.77 -5.15 -36.79
C VAL A 33 -19.39 -4.75 -37.28
N LEU A 34 -19.33 -3.91 -38.32
CA LEU A 34 -18.10 -3.40 -38.89
C LEU A 34 -17.48 -2.43 -37.90
N VAL A 35 -16.65 -2.95 -37.01
CA VAL A 35 -15.92 -2.12 -36.06
C VAL A 35 -14.82 -1.37 -36.79
N ALA A 36 -14.82 -0.04 -36.66
CA ALA A 36 -13.82 0.79 -37.31
C ALA A 36 -12.41 0.43 -36.80
N PRO A 37 -11.42 0.17 -37.68
CA PRO A 37 -10.07 -0.22 -37.26
C PRO A 37 -9.35 0.87 -36.44
N VAL A 38 -9.78 2.12 -36.60
CA VAL A 38 -9.29 3.26 -35.81
C VAL A 38 -9.69 3.15 -34.34
N LEU A 39 -10.91 2.70 -34.05
CA LEU A 39 -11.40 2.53 -32.68
C LEU A 39 -10.57 1.49 -31.91
N VAL A 40 -10.28 0.35 -32.55
CA VAL A 40 -9.42 -0.71 -32.00
C VAL A 40 -8.03 -0.17 -31.67
N ARG A 41 -7.45 0.65 -32.55
CA ARG A 41 -6.14 1.27 -32.33
C ARG A 41 -6.16 2.25 -31.16
N ASP A 42 -7.21 3.06 -31.04
CA ASP A 42 -7.36 4.02 -29.95
C ASP A 42 -7.55 3.32 -28.61
N TYR A 43 -8.37 2.27 -28.53
CA TYR A 43 -8.49 1.46 -27.32
C TYR A 43 -7.16 0.80 -26.94
N ARG A 44 -6.45 0.17 -27.89
CA ARG A 44 -5.11 -0.37 -27.61
C ARG A 44 -4.14 0.68 -27.09
N ARG A 45 -4.21 1.92 -27.60
CA ARG A 45 -3.38 3.03 -27.10
C ARG A 45 -3.73 3.39 -25.66
N LEU A 46 -5.02 3.39 -25.29
CA LEU A 46 -5.46 3.59 -23.90
C LEU A 46 -5.05 2.43 -23.00
N LEU A 47 -5.12 1.18 -23.49
CA LEU A 47 -4.69 0.01 -22.72
C LEU A 47 -3.18 -0.01 -22.43
N ARG A 48 -2.37 0.75 -23.17
CA ARG A 48 -0.94 0.94 -22.85
C ARG A 48 -0.69 1.66 -21.52
N LEU A 49 -1.69 2.37 -20.99
CA LEU A 49 -1.64 3.01 -19.68
C LEU A 49 -1.60 2.00 -18.53
N PHE A 50 -2.11 0.78 -18.74
CA PHE A 50 -2.05 -0.28 -17.74
C PHE A 50 -0.64 -0.83 -17.59
N PRO A 51 -0.25 -1.29 -16.39
CA PRO A 51 1.03 -1.96 -16.16
C PRO A 51 1.25 -3.13 -17.14
N TYR A 52 2.49 -3.29 -17.62
CA TYR A 52 2.83 -4.27 -18.66
C TYR A 52 2.34 -5.69 -18.34
N THR A 53 2.54 -6.15 -17.11
CA THR A 53 2.15 -7.51 -16.69
C THR A 53 0.62 -7.69 -16.70
N TYR A 54 -0.13 -6.65 -16.31
CA TYR A 54 -1.58 -6.70 -16.31
C TYR A 54 -2.11 -6.71 -17.75
N ARG A 55 -1.56 -5.84 -18.59
CA ARG A 55 -1.89 -5.77 -20.02
C ARG A 55 -1.62 -7.11 -20.70
N ARG A 56 -0.46 -7.74 -20.47
CA ARG A 56 -0.13 -9.04 -21.07
C ARG A 56 -1.16 -10.13 -20.75
N ALA A 57 -1.77 -10.10 -19.56
CA ALA A 57 -2.73 -11.11 -19.12
C ALA A 57 -4.17 -10.81 -19.58
N HIS A 58 -4.61 -9.54 -19.58
CA HIS A 58 -6.02 -9.17 -19.75
C HIS A 58 -6.31 -8.28 -20.96
N GLU A 59 -5.32 -7.88 -21.76
CA GLU A 59 -5.54 -6.96 -22.89
C GLU A 59 -6.58 -7.48 -23.88
N ALA A 60 -6.53 -8.77 -24.21
CA ALA A 60 -7.47 -9.36 -25.16
C ALA A 60 -8.92 -9.35 -24.63
N GLU A 61 -9.11 -9.72 -23.36
CA GLU A 61 -10.41 -9.72 -22.70
C GLU A 61 -10.97 -8.31 -22.55
N MET A 62 -10.16 -7.37 -22.05
CA MET A 62 -10.55 -5.96 -21.91
C MET A 62 -10.88 -5.32 -23.25
N LEU A 63 -10.07 -5.59 -24.28
CA LEU A 63 -10.34 -5.10 -25.63
C LEU A 63 -11.64 -5.72 -26.17
N GLY A 64 -11.87 -7.02 -25.96
CA GLY A 64 -13.15 -7.67 -26.29
C GLY A 64 -14.34 -6.94 -25.67
N HIS A 65 -14.34 -6.78 -24.35
CA HIS A 65 -15.42 -6.07 -23.64
C HIS A 65 -15.62 -4.62 -24.08
N LEU A 66 -14.55 -3.88 -24.39
CA LEU A 66 -14.67 -2.50 -24.89
C LEU A 66 -15.25 -2.44 -26.31
N LEU A 67 -14.96 -3.44 -27.15
CA LEU A 67 -15.50 -3.52 -28.51
C LEU A 67 -16.94 -4.04 -28.51
N ASP A 68 -17.27 -4.98 -27.63
CA ASP A 68 -18.64 -5.49 -27.45
C ASP A 68 -19.60 -4.39 -26.95
N GLY A 69 -19.09 -3.46 -26.13
CA GLY A 69 -19.86 -2.31 -25.63
C GLY A 69 -19.88 -1.09 -26.57
N ALA A 70 -19.18 -1.13 -27.72
CA ALA A 70 -19.09 0.02 -28.61
C ALA A 70 -20.38 0.23 -29.41
N GLN A 71 -20.78 1.49 -29.59
CA GLN A 71 -21.97 1.81 -30.38
C GLN A 71 -21.72 1.53 -31.88
N PRO A 72 -22.73 1.05 -32.64
CA PRO A 72 -22.61 0.91 -34.09
C PRO A 72 -22.19 2.23 -34.74
N GLY A 73 -21.12 2.21 -35.55
CA GLY A 73 -20.57 3.41 -36.20
C GLY A 73 -19.64 4.25 -35.32
N GLN A 74 -19.34 3.83 -34.09
CA GLN A 74 -18.40 4.54 -33.22
C GLN A 74 -16.98 4.50 -33.81
N ALA A 75 -16.44 5.67 -34.17
CA ALA A 75 -15.09 5.78 -34.71
C ALA A 75 -14.02 6.09 -33.66
N ARG A 76 -14.42 6.60 -32.48
CA ARG A 76 -13.50 7.03 -31.40
C ARG A 76 -14.04 6.68 -30.02
N PRO A 77 -13.17 6.43 -29.02
CA PRO A 77 -13.62 6.23 -27.64
C PRO A 77 -14.26 7.49 -27.08
N THR A 78 -15.37 7.34 -26.37
CA THR A 78 -16.07 8.44 -25.70
C THR A 78 -15.22 9.02 -24.56
N ARG A 79 -15.50 10.26 -24.14
CA ARG A 79 -14.78 10.88 -23.00
C ARG A 79 -14.97 10.10 -21.71
N ALA A 80 -16.16 9.55 -21.50
CA ALA A 80 -16.49 8.73 -20.34
C ALA A 80 -15.65 7.45 -20.30
N GLU A 81 -15.56 6.70 -21.41
CA GLU A 81 -14.70 5.52 -21.53
C GLU A 81 -13.23 5.83 -21.26
N ARG A 82 -12.71 6.93 -21.84
CA ARG A 82 -11.31 7.35 -21.61
C ARG A 82 -11.04 7.62 -20.14
N TRP A 83 -11.96 8.33 -19.49
CA TRP A 83 -11.81 8.68 -18.08
C TRP A 83 -11.92 7.44 -17.17
N ASP A 84 -12.82 6.52 -17.51
CA ASP A 84 -12.95 5.26 -16.77
C ASP A 84 -11.70 4.38 -16.92
N LEU A 85 -11.16 4.26 -18.14
CA LEU A 85 -9.91 3.55 -18.40
C LEU A 85 -8.71 4.19 -17.70
N LEU A 86 -8.63 5.52 -17.67
CA LEU A 86 -7.60 6.26 -16.93
C LEU A 86 -7.70 5.97 -15.43
N ARG A 87 -8.91 6.02 -14.87
CA ARG A 87 -9.16 5.72 -13.45
C ARG A 87 -8.85 4.27 -13.12
N ALA A 88 -9.23 3.34 -13.99
CA ALA A 88 -8.94 1.92 -13.84
C ALA A 88 -7.41 1.66 -13.91
N ALA A 89 -6.71 2.27 -14.86
CA ALA A 89 -5.27 2.17 -14.97
C ALA A 89 -4.56 2.76 -13.74
N ALA A 90 -4.99 3.94 -13.26
CA ALA A 90 -4.44 4.55 -12.05
C ALA A 90 -4.64 3.65 -10.83
N ARG A 91 -5.84 3.10 -10.65
CA ARG A 91 -6.15 2.13 -9.58
C ARG A 91 -5.26 0.89 -9.68
N GLU A 92 -4.96 0.44 -10.89
CA GLU A 92 -4.10 -0.72 -11.12
C GLU A 92 -2.62 -0.41 -10.83
N TRP A 93 -2.15 0.79 -11.17
CA TRP A 93 -0.81 1.26 -10.82
C TRP A 93 -0.57 1.32 -9.31
N THR A 94 -1.58 1.70 -8.52
CA THR A 94 -1.46 1.69 -7.05
C THR A 94 -1.25 0.30 -6.46
N LEU A 95 -1.67 -0.75 -7.17
CA LEU A 95 -1.49 -2.15 -6.75
C LEU A 95 -0.33 -2.86 -7.45
N ALA A 96 0.21 -2.27 -8.51
CA ALA A 96 1.29 -2.83 -9.31
C ALA A 96 2.54 -3.23 -8.49
N PRO A 97 2.93 -2.50 -7.42
CA PRO A 97 4.05 -2.92 -6.58
C PRO A 97 3.86 -4.24 -5.85
N LEU A 98 2.61 -4.65 -5.57
CA LEU A 98 2.29 -5.84 -4.76
C LEU A 98 2.20 -7.14 -5.57
N GLY A 99 2.13 -7.09 -6.90
CA GLY A 99 1.97 -8.29 -7.70
C GLY A 99 1.25 -8.07 -9.02
N PRO A 100 1.43 -8.96 -10.01
CA PRO A 100 0.69 -8.92 -11.27
C PRO A 100 -0.68 -9.58 -11.16
N THR A 101 -0.85 -10.57 -10.28
CA THR A 101 -2.12 -11.29 -10.05
C THR A 101 -2.72 -10.98 -8.69
N GLU A 102 -4.04 -11.13 -8.55
CA GLU A 102 -4.73 -10.91 -7.27
C GLU A 102 -4.22 -11.81 -6.15
N ARG A 103 -3.91 -13.08 -6.45
CA ARG A 103 -3.37 -14.05 -5.48
C ARG A 103 -1.98 -13.65 -5.01
N GLN A 104 -1.12 -13.17 -5.90
CA GLN A 104 0.21 -12.68 -5.53
C GLN A 104 0.11 -11.39 -4.72
N ARG A 105 -0.78 -10.47 -5.09
CA ARG A 105 -1.06 -9.26 -4.30
C ARG A 105 -1.57 -9.60 -2.90
N ALA A 106 -2.44 -10.59 -2.79
CA ALA A 106 -2.95 -11.10 -1.53
C ALA A 106 -1.82 -11.52 -0.59
N ALA A 107 -0.92 -12.36 -1.10
CA ALA A 107 0.20 -12.91 -0.35
C ALA A 107 1.22 -11.82 0.01
N ALA A 108 1.58 -10.97 -0.96
CA ALA A 108 2.48 -9.85 -0.75
C ALA A 108 1.95 -8.88 0.30
N ALA A 109 0.67 -8.50 0.21
CA ALA A 109 0.04 -7.61 1.17
C ALA A 109 0.05 -8.18 2.61
N VAL A 110 -0.15 -9.50 2.79
CA VAL A 110 -0.01 -10.13 4.11
C VAL A 110 1.43 -9.98 4.63
N VAL A 111 2.42 -10.28 3.80
CA VAL A 111 3.84 -10.18 4.21
C VAL A 111 4.22 -8.73 4.52
N VAL A 112 3.81 -7.77 3.68
CA VAL A 112 4.05 -6.34 3.91
C VAL A 112 3.38 -5.89 5.21
N LEU A 113 2.13 -6.29 5.47
CA LEU A 113 1.46 -5.94 6.73
C LEU A 113 2.18 -6.53 7.95
N VAL A 114 2.56 -7.80 7.92
CA VAL A 114 3.28 -8.46 9.03
C VAL A 114 4.59 -7.72 9.29
N ALA A 115 5.40 -7.51 8.25
CA ALA A 115 6.70 -6.88 8.35
C ALA A 115 6.62 -5.42 8.80
N LEU A 116 5.77 -4.61 8.14
CA LEU A 116 5.62 -3.21 8.51
C LEU A 116 4.97 -3.04 9.88
N THR A 117 4.09 -3.94 10.32
CA THR A 117 3.54 -3.86 11.68
C THR A 117 4.65 -4.02 12.72
N ALA A 118 5.54 -4.99 12.52
CA ALA A 118 6.68 -5.20 13.41
C ALA A 118 7.68 -4.04 13.37
N VAL A 119 7.98 -3.49 12.19
CA VAL A 119 8.91 -2.36 12.02
C VAL A 119 8.36 -1.08 12.63
N LEU A 120 7.08 -0.78 12.40
CA LEU A 120 6.44 0.46 12.88
C LEU A 120 6.12 0.44 14.39
N ALA A 121 5.96 -0.74 14.99
CA ALA A 121 5.64 -0.85 16.41
C ALA A 121 6.69 -0.22 17.33
N ALA A 122 7.97 -0.37 16.97
CA ALA A 122 9.09 0.19 17.71
C ALA A 122 9.00 1.73 17.83
N PRO A 123 9.13 2.52 16.74
CA PRO A 123 9.08 3.98 16.81
C PRO A 123 7.73 4.48 17.34
N ALA A 124 6.61 3.86 16.94
CA ALA A 124 5.30 4.23 17.45
C ALA A 124 5.22 4.11 18.98
N SER A 125 5.72 3.02 19.55
CA SER A 125 5.71 2.84 21.01
C SER A 125 6.58 3.86 21.74
N GLN A 126 7.74 4.22 21.17
CA GLN A 126 8.66 5.19 21.75
C GLN A 126 8.07 6.59 21.75
N ASP A 127 7.51 7.01 20.61
CA ASP A 127 6.88 8.31 20.45
C ASP A 127 5.64 8.46 21.33
N LEU A 128 4.79 7.43 21.40
CA LEU A 128 3.63 7.44 22.27
C LEU A 128 4.00 7.43 23.75
N LEU A 129 5.07 6.72 24.13
CA LEU A 129 5.60 6.75 25.50
C LEU A 129 6.13 8.16 25.84
N ARG A 130 6.87 8.80 24.94
CA ARG A 130 7.37 10.17 25.12
C ARG A 130 6.22 11.17 25.31
N VAL A 131 5.18 11.07 24.50
CA VAL A 131 3.97 11.89 24.68
C VAL A 131 3.32 11.60 26.03
N GLY A 132 3.19 10.33 26.42
CA GLY A 132 2.63 9.94 27.71
C GLY A 132 3.42 10.51 28.91
N LEU A 133 4.75 10.42 28.85
CA LEU A 133 5.64 10.99 29.88
C LEU A 133 5.56 12.51 29.90
N ALA A 134 5.60 13.18 28.75
CA ALA A 134 5.47 14.64 28.65
C ALA A 134 4.13 15.14 29.17
N LEU A 135 3.04 14.39 28.91
CA LEU A 135 1.73 14.71 29.45
C LEU A 135 1.66 14.46 30.96
N GLY A 136 2.40 13.49 31.51
CA GLY A 136 2.40 13.09 32.91
C GLY A 136 3.36 13.88 33.81
N ASP A 137 4.35 14.55 33.24
CA ASP A 137 5.36 15.31 33.98
C ASP A 137 4.76 16.55 34.67
N GLU A 138 4.57 16.46 35.98
CA GLU A 138 4.02 17.54 36.81
C GLU A 138 4.92 18.78 36.79
N SER A 139 6.25 18.60 36.68
CA SER A 139 7.19 19.71 36.63
C SER A 139 7.07 20.51 35.33
N ALA A 140 6.81 19.83 34.20
CA ALA A 140 6.50 20.50 32.94
C ALA A 140 5.18 21.28 33.01
N ARG A 141 4.18 20.78 33.74
CA ARG A 141 2.91 21.50 33.98
C ARG A 141 3.11 22.73 34.87
N GLU A 142 4.01 22.67 35.84
CA GLU A 142 4.37 23.82 36.69
C GLU A 142 5.14 24.90 35.90
N VAL A 143 6.10 24.50 35.05
CA VAL A 143 6.94 25.40 34.23
C VAL A 143 6.14 26.08 33.11
N VAL A 144 5.16 25.40 32.49
CA VAL A 144 4.25 26.02 31.50
C VAL A 144 3.31 27.05 32.15
N GLY A 145 3.31 27.13 33.49
CA GLY A 145 2.92 28.33 34.22
C GLY A 145 1.44 28.40 34.53
N THR A 146 1.14 28.31 35.82
CA THR A 146 -0.16 28.44 36.50
C THR A 146 -1.12 27.26 36.34
N ALA A 147 -1.83 26.94 37.44
CA ALA A 147 -2.98 26.03 37.49
C ALA A 147 -4.13 26.42 36.53
N ALA A 148 -3.99 27.53 35.80
CA ALA A 148 -4.91 28.04 34.79
C ALA A 148 -4.41 27.86 33.35
N SER A 149 -3.20 27.31 33.12
CA SER A 149 -2.74 27.01 31.76
C SER A 149 -3.68 25.97 31.13
N PRO A 150 -4.32 26.29 30.00
CA PRO A 150 -5.33 25.41 29.44
C PRO A 150 -4.69 24.13 28.90
N ALA A 151 -5.29 22.97 29.20
CA ALA A 151 -4.71 21.64 28.91
C ALA A 151 -4.28 21.45 27.44
N TRP A 152 -4.86 22.20 26.51
CA TRP A 152 -4.47 22.18 25.10
C TRP A 152 -3.04 22.67 24.85
N LEU A 153 -2.46 23.53 25.70
CA LEU A 153 -1.07 23.96 25.57
C LEU A 153 -0.10 22.81 25.80
N VAL A 154 -0.34 21.97 26.82
CA VAL A 154 0.50 20.78 27.08
C VAL A 154 0.41 19.80 25.91
N VAL A 155 -0.79 19.60 25.37
CA VAL A 155 -1.01 18.78 24.17
C VAL A 155 -0.31 19.37 22.96
N ALA A 156 -0.39 20.69 22.74
CA ALA A 156 0.29 21.36 21.63
C ALA A 156 1.81 21.22 21.74
N THR A 157 2.39 21.42 22.92
CA THR A 157 3.82 21.24 23.16
C THR A 157 4.25 19.79 22.91
N ALA A 158 3.46 18.80 23.36
CA ALA A 158 3.73 17.40 23.09
C ALA A 158 3.67 17.08 21.58
N LEU A 159 2.72 17.67 20.84
CA LEU A 159 2.62 17.50 19.38
C LEU A 159 3.74 18.20 18.61
N VAL A 160 4.26 19.32 19.11
CA VAL A 160 5.44 19.99 18.53
C VAL A 160 6.71 19.15 18.72
N ALA A 161 6.78 18.41 19.83
CA ALA A 161 7.90 17.51 20.11
C ALA A 161 7.82 16.19 19.36
N VAL A 162 6.61 15.62 19.25
CA VAL A 162 6.36 14.32 18.60
C VAL A 162 5.29 14.50 17.50
N PRO A 163 5.69 15.04 16.33
CA PRO A 163 4.76 15.44 15.28
C PRO A 163 3.98 14.25 14.67
N LEU A 164 4.54 13.04 14.72
CA LEU A 164 3.88 11.83 14.24
C LEU A 164 2.95 11.16 15.26
N ALA A 165 2.85 11.63 16.51
CA ALA A 165 2.02 10.99 17.53
C ALA A 165 0.55 10.73 17.10
N PRO A 166 -0.15 11.67 16.41
CA PRO A 166 -1.49 11.39 15.90
C PRO A 166 -1.52 10.26 14.86
N ALA A 167 -0.52 10.23 13.97
CA ALA A 167 -0.39 9.17 12.97
C ALA A 167 -0.17 7.81 13.64
N TRP A 168 0.65 7.74 14.69
CA TRP A 168 0.89 6.52 15.45
C TRP A 168 -0.35 5.99 16.17
N LEU A 169 -1.13 6.87 16.82
CA LEU A 169 -2.40 6.48 17.46
C LEU A 169 -3.39 5.91 16.45
N LEU A 170 -3.56 6.59 15.30
CA LEU A 170 -4.44 6.14 14.23
C LEU A 170 -3.98 4.81 13.62
N TRP A 171 -2.67 4.65 13.41
CA TRP A 171 -2.10 3.41 12.92
C TRP A 171 -2.28 2.25 13.91
N ALA A 172 -2.02 2.46 15.20
CA ALA A 172 -2.25 1.44 16.23
C ALA A 172 -3.74 1.04 16.29
N GLY A 173 -4.64 2.03 16.24
CA GLY A 173 -6.08 1.79 16.13
C GLY A 173 -6.45 0.97 14.88
N SER A 174 -5.79 1.22 13.74
CA SER A 174 -5.95 0.41 12.52
C SER A 174 -5.57 -1.05 12.75
N VAL A 175 -4.41 -1.30 13.37
CA VAL A 175 -3.95 -2.66 13.67
C VAL A 175 -4.96 -3.39 14.57
N VAL A 176 -5.44 -2.74 15.63
CA VAL A 176 -6.47 -3.29 16.53
C VAL A 176 -7.80 -3.54 15.81
N ALA A 177 -8.25 -2.61 14.97
CA ALA A 177 -9.46 -2.78 14.17
C ALA A 177 -9.34 -3.96 13.18
N LEU A 178 -8.18 -4.15 12.56
CA LEU A 178 -7.94 -5.29 11.66
C LEU A 178 -7.88 -6.61 12.42
N ALA A 179 -7.29 -6.64 13.61
CA ALA A 179 -7.25 -7.82 14.48
C ALA A 179 -8.66 -8.23 14.94
N THR A 180 -9.53 -7.26 15.24
CA THR A 180 -10.95 -7.45 15.60
C THR A 180 -11.88 -7.65 14.39
N ARG A 181 -11.32 -7.78 13.17
CA ARG A 181 -12.03 -8.00 11.90
C ARG A 181 -12.91 -6.82 11.43
N LEU A 182 -12.74 -5.63 11.99
CA LEU A 182 -13.39 -4.38 11.58
C LEU A 182 -12.68 -3.78 10.35
N ARG A 183 -12.79 -4.45 9.21
CA ARG A 183 -12.01 -4.15 7.99
C ARG A 183 -12.13 -2.71 7.47
N ARG A 184 -13.36 -2.18 7.42
CA ARG A 184 -13.62 -0.81 6.94
C ARG A 184 -13.03 0.23 7.88
N THR A 185 -13.23 0.05 9.19
CA THR A 185 -12.65 0.91 10.22
C THR A 185 -11.13 0.88 10.17
N GLY A 186 -10.52 -0.31 10.06
CA GLY A 186 -9.08 -0.46 9.90
C GLY A 186 -8.53 0.28 8.68
N LEU A 187 -9.21 0.19 7.53
CA LEU A 187 -8.81 0.93 6.33
C LEU A 187 -8.89 2.44 6.51
N VAL A 188 -9.99 2.94 7.09
CA VAL A 188 -10.17 4.39 7.34
C VAL A 188 -9.09 4.89 8.30
N LEU A 189 -8.82 4.17 9.39
CA LEU A 189 -7.78 4.53 10.35
C LEU A 189 -6.38 4.50 9.73
N ALA A 190 -6.06 3.51 8.88
CA ALA A 190 -4.79 3.49 8.15
C ALA A 190 -4.66 4.68 7.18
N ALA A 191 -5.76 5.07 6.52
CA ALA A 191 -5.76 6.20 5.61
C ALA A 191 -5.55 7.52 6.36
N LEU A 192 -6.23 7.69 7.49
CA LEU A 192 -6.06 8.84 8.37
C LEU A 192 -4.64 8.89 8.97
N ALA A 193 -4.06 7.75 9.35
CA ALA A 193 -2.69 7.68 9.85
C ALA A 193 -1.67 8.15 8.79
N ALA A 194 -1.79 7.65 7.55
CA ALA A 194 -0.92 8.07 6.46
C ALA A 194 -1.10 9.57 6.13
N ALA A 195 -2.35 10.06 6.09
CA ALA A 195 -2.62 11.47 5.86
C ALA A 195 -2.06 12.37 6.97
N ALA A 196 -2.23 11.98 8.24
CA ALA A 196 -1.67 12.70 9.39
C ALA A 196 -0.14 12.75 9.31
N GLY A 197 0.52 11.65 8.92
CA GLY A 197 1.96 11.64 8.70
C GLY A 197 2.42 12.59 7.60
N VAL A 198 1.74 12.61 6.45
CA VAL A 198 2.04 13.55 5.35
C VAL A 198 1.86 15.01 5.79
N VAL A 199 0.78 15.31 6.51
CA VAL A 199 0.52 16.65 7.04
C VAL A 199 1.59 17.06 8.05
N ALA A 200 2.02 16.15 8.93
CA ALA A 200 3.09 16.39 9.90
C ALA A 200 4.44 16.70 9.21
N VAL A 201 4.83 15.94 8.19
CA VAL A 201 6.04 16.25 7.41
C VAL A 201 5.91 17.58 6.69
N GLY A 202 4.76 17.86 6.07
CA GLY A 202 4.49 19.13 5.39
C GLY A 202 4.54 20.34 6.32
N SER A 203 4.00 20.22 7.54
CA SER A 203 4.04 21.29 8.54
C SER A 203 5.45 21.50 9.09
N LEU A 204 6.24 20.43 9.28
CA LEU A 204 7.66 20.55 9.67
C LEU A 204 8.49 21.25 8.60
N VAL A 205 8.25 20.96 7.31
CA VAL A 205 8.91 21.69 6.21
C VAL A 205 8.49 23.16 6.20
N ALA A 206 7.19 23.45 6.36
CA ALA A 206 6.68 24.82 6.39
C ALA A 206 7.18 25.63 7.60
N ALA A 207 7.47 24.96 8.72
CA ALA A 207 8.05 25.54 9.93
C ALA A 207 9.59 25.59 9.90
N GLU A 208 10.21 25.34 8.74
CA GLU A 208 11.68 25.33 8.55
C GLU A 208 12.41 24.28 9.42
N ARG A 209 11.69 23.29 9.96
CA ARG A 209 12.24 22.15 10.72
C ARG A 209 12.56 20.97 9.81
N ALA A 210 13.25 21.27 8.71
CA ALA A 210 13.38 20.34 7.60
C ALA A 210 14.28 19.12 7.90
N PHE A 211 15.18 19.21 8.90
CA PHE A 211 15.90 18.03 9.40
C PHE A 211 14.96 17.00 10.04
N VAL A 212 14.06 17.45 10.92
CA VAL A 212 13.04 16.59 11.54
C VAL A 212 12.10 16.06 10.45
N ALA A 213 11.65 16.92 9.54
CA ALA A 213 10.82 16.50 8.42
C ALA A 213 11.48 15.39 7.58
N PHE A 214 12.78 15.52 7.31
CA PHE A 214 13.57 14.53 6.58
C PHE A 214 13.59 13.19 7.30
N GLN A 215 13.89 13.17 8.61
CA GLN A 215 13.87 11.95 9.42
C GLN A 215 12.50 11.27 9.42
N GLU A 216 11.43 12.05 9.61
CA GLU A 216 10.05 11.54 9.66
C GLU A 216 9.55 11.03 8.31
N THR A 217 10.13 11.48 7.20
CA THR A 217 9.71 11.08 5.84
C THR A 217 9.79 9.57 5.63
N GLY A 218 10.81 8.90 6.17
CA GLY A 218 10.96 7.44 6.07
C GLY A 218 9.77 6.70 6.71
N TRP A 219 9.32 7.16 7.88
CA TRP A 219 8.18 6.58 8.59
C TRP A 219 6.85 6.85 7.86
N VAL A 220 6.68 8.02 7.26
CA VAL A 220 5.50 8.33 6.45
C VAL A 220 5.42 7.44 5.21
N VAL A 221 6.55 7.17 4.54
CA VAL A 221 6.59 6.21 3.42
C VAL A 221 6.16 4.81 3.88
N ALA A 222 6.60 4.37 5.06
CA ALA A 222 6.18 3.10 5.65
C ALA A 222 4.67 3.06 5.97
N LEU A 223 4.10 4.15 6.51
CA LEU A 223 2.66 4.28 6.77
C LEU A 223 1.84 4.21 5.47
N VAL A 224 2.29 4.88 4.41
CA VAL A 224 1.63 4.84 3.08
C VAL A 224 1.70 3.43 2.48
N ALA A 225 2.85 2.74 2.59
CA ALA A 225 2.99 1.36 2.14
C ALA A 225 2.07 0.40 2.92
N SER A 226 1.94 0.61 4.24
CA SER A 226 1.01 -0.13 5.10
C SER A 226 -0.44 0.07 4.66
N LEU A 227 -0.87 1.32 4.40
CA LEU A 227 -2.19 1.63 3.84
C LEU A 227 -2.44 0.89 2.52
N GLY A 228 -1.47 0.89 1.61
CA GLY A 228 -1.57 0.15 0.34
C GLY A 228 -1.80 -1.35 0.55
N ALA A 229 -1.11 -1.94 1.52
CA ALA A 229 -1.29 -3.35 1.87
C ALA A 229 -2.66 -3.62 2.54
N VAL A 230 -3.14 -2.75 3.43
CA VAL A 230 -4.50 -2.85 4.01
C VAL A 230 -5.55 -2.75 2.90
N ALA A 231 -5.44 -1.76 2.02
CA ALA A 231 -6.38 -1.56 0.91
C ALA A 231 -6.45 -2.78 -0.03
N ALA A 232 -5.30 -3.42 -0.30
CA ALA A 232 -5.25 -4.64 -1.09
C ALA A 232 -5.96 -5.81 -0.39
N ARG A 233 -5.84 -5.96 0.94
CA ARG A 233 -6.48 -7.03 1.71
C ARG A 233 -7.99 -6.82 1.88
N VAL A 234 -8.45 -5.59 2.11
CA VAL A 234 -9.87 -5.32 2.37
C VAL A 234 -10.76 -5.65 1.16
N ARG A 235 -10.21 -5.63 -0.05
CA ARG A 235 -10.92 -6.02 -1.28
C ARG A 235 -11.18 -7.53 -1.40
N GLN A 236 -10.55 -8.36 -0.57
CA GLN A 236 -10.66 -9.82 -0.67
C GLN A 236 -11.67 -10.37 0.33
N THR A 237 -12.34 -11.46 -0.03
CA THR A 237 -13.37 -12.10 0.81
C THR A 237 -12.79 -12.81 2.04
N GLY A 238 -11.54 -13.25 2.01
CA GLY A 238 -10.85 -13.93 3.12
C GLY A 238 -10.42 -13.03 4.29
N PRO A 239 -10.08 -13.60 5.47
CA PRO A 239 -9.60 -12.84 6.63
C PRO A 239 -8.32 -12.05 6.28
N VAL A 240 -8.19 -10.83 6.81
CA VAL A 240 -7.06 -9.92 6.48
C VAL A 240 -5.72 -10.57 6.78
N LEU A 241 -5.58 -11.19 7.96
CA LEU A 241 -4.43 -12.02 8.34
C LEU A 241 -4.95 -13.43 8.66
N GLY A 242 -4.35 -14.46 8.06
CA GLY A 242 -4.58 -15.84 8.50
C GLY A 242 -3.99 -16.07 9.90
N ALA A 243 -4.49 -17.07 10.64
CA ALA A 243 -4.07 -17.31 12.03
C ALA A 243 -2.54 -17.37 12.21
N ARG A 244 -1.82 -18.06 11.30
CA ARG A 244 -0.35 -18.13 11.31
C ARG A 244 0.31 -16.76 11.12
N ALA A 245 -0.21 -15.94 10.20
CA ALA A 245 0.31 -14.59 9.97
C ALA A 245 -0.01 -13.66 11.16
N GLY A 246 -1.17 -13.83 11.80
CA GLY A 246 -1.51 -13.13 13.04
C GLY A 246 -0.54 -13.46 14.16
N VAL A 247 -0.25 -14.75 14.40
CA VAL A 247 0.74 -15.19 15.40
C VAL A 247 2.13 -14.65 15.09
N ALA A 248 2.57 -14.70 13.82
CA ALA A 248 3.86 -14.13 13.42
C ALA A 248 3.91 -12.62 13.65
N THR A 249 2.84 -11.88 13.31
CA THR A 249 2.75 -10.44 13.54
C THR A 249 2.84 -10.12 15.02
N LEU A 250 2.11 -10.85 15.87
CA LEU A 250 2.13 -10.68 17.31
C LEU A 250 3.52 -10.92 17.90
N TRP A 251 4.16 -12.05 17.54
CA TRP A 251 5.52 -12.36 18.01
C TRP A 251 6.55 -11.32 17.57
N LEU A 252 6.56 -10.96 16.28
CA LEU A 252 7.51 -9.96 15.77
C LEU A 252 7.28 -8.59 16.41
N THR A 253 6.02 -8.20 16.60
CA THR A 253 5.67 -6.94 17.28
C THR A 253 6.11 -6.97 18.74
N ALA A 254 5.89 -8.08 19.45
CA ALA A 254 6.33 -8.23 20.84
C ALA A 254 7.86 -8.16 20.97
N VAL A 255 8.60 -8.79 20.06
CA VAL A 255 10.07 -8.70 20.01
C VAL A 255 10.53 -7.27 19.73
N SER A 256 9.95 -6.60 18.72
CA SER A 256 10.26 -5.20 18.43
C SER A 256 9.99 -4.28 19.63
N LEU A 257 8.87 -4.48 20.32
CA LEU A 257 8.52 -3.71 21.53
C LEU A 257 9.50 -3.98 22.67
N ALA A 258 9.86 -5.24 22.93
CA ALA A 258 10.78 -5.61 24.00
C ALA A 258 12.17 -4.96 23.81
N VAL A 259 12.69 -4.99 22.58
CA VAL A 259 13.97 -4.35 22.22
C VAL A 259 13.90 -2.84 22.38
N SER A 260 12.80 -2.22 21.93
CA SER A 260 12.63 -0.76 21.96
C SER A 260 12.45 -0.21 23.38
N VAL A 261 11.62 -0.86 24.20
CA VAL A 261 11.34 -0.42 25.59
C VAL A 261 12.62 -0.43 26.42
N GLN A 262 13.46 -1.45 26.28
CA GLN A 262 14.71 -1.56 27.03
C GLN A 262 15.71 -0.44 26.69
N ARG A 263 15.77 -0.01 25.42
CA ARG A 263 16.57 1.16 25.03
C ARG A 263 15.97 2.48 25.47
N SER A 264 14.65 2.63 25.41
CA SER A 264 14.00 3.86 25.83
C SER A 264 14.15 4.10 27.33
N ALA A 265 14.09 3.05 28.14
CA ALA A 265 14.31 3.15 29.59
C ALA A 265 15.72 3.62 29.94
N THR A 266 16.74 3.18 29.19
CA THR A 266 18.14 3.57 29.42
C THR A 266 18.44 4.99 28.93
N ALA A 267 17.89 5.39 27.79
CA ALA A 267 18.09 6.75 27.26
C ALA A 267 17.43 7.83 28.14
N VAL A 268 16.21 7.58 28.65
CA VAL A 268 15.49 8.55 29.49
C VAL A 268 16.20 8.80 30.82
N THR A 269 16.91 7.81 31.37
CA THR A 269 17.63 7.95 32.64
C THR A 269 18.91 8.78 32.54
N GLU A 270 19.53 8.88 31.36
CA GLU A 270 20.86 9.48 31.21
C GLU A 270 20.83 10.94 30.73
N GLU A 271 19.94 11.30 29.80
CA GLU A 271 19.99 12.61 29.11
C GLU A 271 18.74 13.48 29.33
N GLY A 272 17.72 12.96 30.02
CA GLY A 272 16.44 13.64 30.20
C GLY A 272 15.54 13.58 28.96
N VAL A 273 14.22 13.69 29.16
CA VAL A 273 13.18 13.41 28.15
C VAL A 273 13.31 14.26 26.87
N TRP A 274 13.96 15.42 26.95
CA TRP A 274 13.97 16.44 25.90
C TRP A 274 15.30 16.61 25.17
N ALA A 275 16.40 16.02 25.65
CA ALA A 275 17.73 16.27 25.10
C ALA A 275 18.15 15.23 24.05
N THR A 276 17.67 13.99 24.14
CA THR A 276 17.94 12.99 23.10
C THR A 276 17.15 13.32 21.83
N PRO A 277 17.78 13.64 20.69
CA PRO A 277 17.12 13.44 19.41
C PRO A 277 16.61 11.98 19.36
N PRO A 278 15.53 11.66 18.60
CA PRO A 278 15.13 10.28 18.39
C PRO A 278 16.31 9.49 17.81
N GLY A 279 17.12 8.89 18.68
CA GLY A 279 18.20 8.01 18.31
C GLY A 279 17.56 6.84 17.60
N TYR A 280 17.97 6.60 16.35
CA TYR A 280 17.49 5.47 15.59
C TYR A 280 17.64 4.20 16.45
N PRO A 281 16.58 3.39 16.65
CA PRO A 281 16.59 2.27 17.58
C PRO A 281 17.47 1.10 17.10
N PHE A 282 18.22 1.27 16.01
CA PHE A 282 19.09 0.27 15.43
C PHE A 282 20.48 0.87 15.21
N THR A 283 21.51 0.06 15.49
CA THR A 283 22.83 0.38 14.95
C THR A 283 22.78 0.15 13.45
N LEU A 284 23.56 0.90 12.67
CA LEU A 284 23.68 0.69 11.22
C LEU A 284 23.95 -0.79 10.87
N ALA A 285 24.70 -1.50 11.71
CA ALA A 285 24.93 -2.94 11.59
C ALA A 285 23.68 -3.81 11.85
N ALA A 286 22.85 -3.46 12.83
CA ALA A 286 21.59 -4.16 13.09
C ALA A 286 20.59 -3.92 11.95
N ASP A 287 20.52 -2.70 11.42
CA ASP A 287 19.73 -2.41 10.22
C ASP A 287 20.22 -3.24 9.04
N ILE A 288 21.52 -3.24 8.75
CA ILE A 288 22.09 -4.06 7.66
C ILE A 288 21.82 -5.55 7.85
N ALA A 289 21.92 -6.08 9.07
CA ALA A 289 21.65 -7.49 9.34
C ALA A 289 20.16 -7.85 9.16
N ILE A 290 19.25 -6.99 9.63
CA ILE A 290 17.80 -7.14 9.41
C ILE A 290 17.49 -7.03 7.91
N LEU A 291 18.10 -6.07 7.22
CA LEU A 291 17.97 -5.84 5.78
C LEU A 291 18.44 -7.03 4.95
N VAL A 292 19.62 -7.57 5.24
CA VAL A 292 20.19 -8.73 4.55
C VAL A 292 19.38 -9.97 4.88
N GLY A 293 19.01 -10.18 6.14
CA GLY A 293 18.15 -11.30 6.56
C GLY A 293 16.80 -11.28 5.85
N VAL A 294 16.14 -10.11 5.81
CA VAL A 294 14.89 -9.90 5.10
C VAL A 294 15.08 -10.08 3.59
N ALA A 295 16.12 -9.52 2.97
CA ALA A 295 16.42 -9.70 1.54
C ALA A 295 16.66 -11.18 1.17
N VAL A 296 17.40 -11.92 2.00
CA VAL A 296 17.63 -13.36 1.81
C VAL A 296 16.33 -14.14 1.95
N LEU A 297 15.52 -13.84 2.97
CA LEU A 297 14.20 -14.48 3.16
C LEU A 297 13.23 -14.15 2.01
N LEU A 298 13.28 -12.91 1.50
CA LEU A 298 12.51 -12.40 0.37
C LEU A 298 12.88 -13.10 -0.94
N VAL A 299 14.14 -13.44 -1.15
CA VAL A 299 14.59 -14.18 -2.34
C VAL A 299 14.28 -15.67 -2.23
N ALA A 300 14.44 -16.26 -1.04
CA ALA A 300 14.29 -17.70 -0.83
C ALA A 300 12.83 -18.18 -0.85
N VAL A 301 11.86 -17.36 -0.44
CA VAL A 301 10.48 -17.78 -0.23
C VAL A 301 9.53 -17.11 -1.24
N ARG A 302 8.96 -17.89 -2.17
CA ARG A 302 8.07 -17.44 -3.26
C ARG A 302 7.01 -16.38 -2.85
N PRO A 303 6.19 -16.58 -1.80
CA PRO A 303 5.20 -15.57 -1.39
C PRO A 303 5.83 -14.27 -0.86
N VAL A 304 7.03 -14.34 -0.30
CA VAL A 304 7.76 -13.21 0.28
C VAL A 304 8.40 -12.38 -0.86
N ARG A 305 8.84 -13.04 -1.94
CA ARG A 305 9.42 -12.38 -3.12
C ARG A 305 8.53 -11.30 -3.76
N GLN A 306 7.21 -11.44 -3.69
CA GLN A 306 6.28 -10.44 -4.23
C GLN A 306 6.13 -9.19 -3.34
N ALA A 307 6.44 -9.31 -2.04
CA ALA A 307 6.49 -8.18 -1.11
C ALA A 307 7.81 -7.41 -1.17
N ALA A 308 8.87 -8.05 -1.69
CA ALA A 308 10.22 -7.50 -1.73
C ALA A 308 10.33 -6.10 -2.34
N PRO A 309 9.63 -5.76 -3.44
CA PRO A 309 9.73 -4.42 -4.02
C PRO A 309 9.25 -3.31 -3.08
N VAL A 310 8.10 -3.52 -2.43
CA VAL A 310 7.52 -2.54 -1.50
C VAL A 310 8.41 -2.40 -0.26
N LEU A 311 8.87 -3.52 0.30
CA LEU A 311 9.76 -3.49 1.46
C LEU A 311 11.09 -2.85 1.11
N ALA A 312 11.68 -3.13 -0.05
CA ALA A 312 12.93 -2.50 -0.50
C ALA A 312 12.78 -0.97 -0.62
N GLY A 313 11.65 -0.49 -1.15
CA GLY A 313 11.34 0.93 -1.20
C GLY A 313 11.25 1.56 0.19
N VAL A 314 10.46 0.96 1.08
CA VAL A 314 10.31 1.46 2.47
C VAL A 314 11.65 1.48 3.19
N LEU A 315 12.42 0.40 3.10
CA LEU A 315 13.73 0.29 3.70
C LEU A 315 14.69 1.33 3.14
N THR A 316 14.66 1.58 1.84
CA THR A 316 15.42 2.67 1.23
C THR A 316 15.03 4.01 1.85
N ALA A 317 13.73 4.29 2.00
CA ALA A 317 13.29 5.55 2.61
C ALA A 317 13.79 5.71 4.04
N LEU A 318 13.72 4.64 4.86
CA LEU A 318 14.18 4.62 6.24
C LEU A 318 15.70 4.82 6.36
N ILE A 319 16.49 4.08 5.57
CA ILE A 319 17.95 4.21 5.56
C ILE A 319 18.35 5.61 5.13
N LEU A 320 17.75 6.13 4.05
CA LEU A 320 18.09 7.45 3.56
C LEU A 320 17.71 8.55 4.56
N SER A 321 16.53 8.45 5.17
CA SER A 321 16.06 9.42 6.17
C SER A 321 16.85 9.38 7.47
N GLY A 322 17.45 8.24 7.80
CA GLY A 322 18.34 8.08 8.96
C GLY A 322 19.82 8.26 8.67
N SER A 323 20.24 8.34 7.40
CA SER A 323 21.64 8.42 7.03
C SER A 323 22.15 9.86 7.00
N ASP A 324 23.38 10.04 7.50
CA ASP A 324 24.13 11.27 7.29
C ASP A 324 24.61 11.43 5.83
N VAL A 325 24.34 10.48 4.92
CA VAL A 325 24.87 10.50 3.55
C VAL A 325 24.21 11.58 2.69
N PHE A 326 22.91 11.79 2.87
CA PHE A 326 22.18 12.89 2.23
C PHE A 326 22.25 14.19 3.03
N TRP A 327 22.72 14.08 4.27
CA TRP A 327 23.10 15.20 5.09
C TRP A 327 24.53 15.60 4.78
N SER A 328 24.72 16.58 3.92
CA SER A 328 26.00 17.27 3.91
C SER A 328 26.15 17.99 5.26
N GLY A 329 26.69 17.33 6.28
CA GLY A 329 27.03 17.95 7.57
C GLY A 329 28.01 19.11 7.47
N ALA A 330 28.54 19.36 6.27
CA ALA A 330 29.38 20.49 5.89
C ALA A 330 28.61 21.68 5.26
N LEU A 331 27.32 21.54 4.97
CA LEU A 331 26.48 22.62 4.46
C LEU A 331 25.51 23.04 5.56
N ASP A 332 25.47 24.35 5.78
CA ASP A 332 24.62 25.07 6.73
C ASP A 332 23.30 24.35 7.05
N THR A 333 23.07 24.02 8.34
CA THR A 333 21.90 23.25 8.82
C THR A 333 20.57 23.91 8.50
N THR A 334 20.60 25.16 8.05
CA THR A 334 19.48 25.99 7.63
C THR A 334 18.98 25.69 6.21
N ALA A 335 19.80 25.06 5.35
CA ALA A 335 19.51 24.90 3.92
C ALA A 335 18.98 23.50 3.54
N VAL A 336 18.15 22.90 4.39
CA VAL A 336 17.47 21.65 4.03
C VAL A 336 16.27 21.96 3.16
N ASN A 337 16.49 21.89 1.86
CA ASN A 337 15.48 22.16 0.87
C ASN A 337 14.44 21.03 0.83
N LEU A 338 13.18 21.37 0.58
CA LEU A 338 12.09 20.45 0.21
C LEU A 338 12.55 19.36 -0.79
N GLY A 339 13.56 19.67 -1.62
CA GLY A 339 14.22 18.72 -2.51
C GLY A 339 14.77 17.46 -1.84
N ASN A 340 15.24 17.51 -0.58
CA ASN A 340 15.76 16.32 0.13
C ASN A 340 14.63 15.36 0.51
N VAL A 341 13.53 15.89 1.07
CA VAL A 341 12.31 15.11 1.37
C VAL A 341 11.76 14.48 0.10
N LEU A 342 11.62 15.26 -0.97
CA LEU A 342 11.18 14.76 -2.27
C LEU A 342 12.17 13.74 -2.86
N GLY A 343 13.47 13.92 -2.64
CA GLY A 343 14.52 13.00 -3.06
C GLY A 343 14.40 11.62 -2.40
N VAL A 344 14.15 11.57 -1.09
CA VAL A 344 13.92 10.30 -0.37
C VAL A 344 12.70 9.58 -0.92
N VAL A 345 11.58 10.29 -1.09
CA VAL A 345 10.33 9.70 -1.62
C VAL A 345 10.53 9.22 -3.06
N ALA A 346 11.17 10.03 -3.91
CA ALA A 346 11.43 9.69 -5.31
C ALA A 346 12.36 8.48 -5.43
N LEU A 347 13.46 8.45 -4.69
CA LEU A 347 14.43 7.34 -4.73
C LEU A 347 13.81 6.04 -4.17
N SER A 348 13.02 6.13 -3.10
CA SER A 348 12.23 5.01 -2.57
C SER A 348 11.26 4.44 -3.62
N ALA A 349 10.55 5.31 -4.33
CA ALA A 349 9.65 4.91 -5.41
C ALA A 349 10.41 4.26 -6.58
N VAL A 350 11.55 4.82 -6.98
CA VAL A 350 12.41 4.26 -8.03
C VAL A 350 12.90 2.87 -7.64
N VAL A 351 13.43 2.69 -6.42
CA VAL A 351 13.88 1.38 -5.93
C VAL A 351 12.73 0.38 -5.91
N THR A 352 11.54 0.78 -5.48
CA THR A 352 10.33 -0.06 -5.52
C THR A 352 10.05 -0.53 -6.95
N LEU A 353 10.06 0.38 -7.93
CA LEU A 353 9.78 0.06 -9.33
C LEU A 353 10.86 -0.81 -9.97
N VAL A 354 12.13 -0.55 -9.70
CA VAL A 354 13.26 -1.34 -10.20
C VAL A 354 13.23 -2.74 -9.60
N ALA A 355 13.08 -2.87 -8.28
CA ALA A 355 12.96 -4.16 -7.62
C ALA A 355 11.75 -4.94 -8.15
N ARG A 356 10.64 -4.25 -8.43
CA ARG A 356 9.44 -4.86 -9.03
C ARG A 356 9.72 -5.39 -10.44
N TRP A 357 10.42 -4.62 -11.25
CA TRP A 357 10.84 -5.05 -12.58
C TRP A 357 11.74 -6.29 -12.51
N VAL A 358 12.73 -6.31 -11.61
CA VAL A 358 13.61 -7.47 -11.40
C VAL A 358 12.81 -8.71 -10.98
N VAL A 359 11.90 -8.56 -10.01
CA VAL A 359 11.04 -9.67 -9.57
C VAL A 359 10.20 -10.22 -10.73
N ASN A 360 9.60 -9.36 -11.55
CA ASN A 360 8.84 -9.83 -12.72
C ASN A 360 9.72 -10.59 -13.72
N ARG A 361 10.95 -10.11 -14.01
CA ARG A 361 11.86 -10.80 -14.94
C ARG A 361 12.29 -12.17 -14.44
N LEU A 362 12.56 -12.28 -13.14
CA LEU A 362 12.89 -13.55 -12.52
C LEU A 362 11.70 -14.54 -12.55
N ASP A 363 10.45 -14.06 -12.49
CA ASP A 363 9.27 -14.91 -12.64
C ASP A 363 9.09 -15.41 -14.08
N GLU A 364 9.27 -14.53 -15.07
CA GLU A 364 9.25 -14.91 -16.49
C GLU A 364 10.33 -15.96 -16.83
N LEU A 365 11.53 -15.82 -16.25
CA LEU A 365 12.60 -16.81 -16.38
C LEU A 365 12.24 -18.15 -15.70
N ALA A 366 11.56 -18.11 -14.56
CA ALA A 366 11.12 -19.32 -13.88
C ALA A 366 10.03 -20.07 -14.68
N GLU A 367 9.09 -19.33 -15.30
CA GLU A 367 8.04 -19.89 -16.16
C GLU A 367 8.62 -20.50 -17.44
N SER A 368 9.51 -19.80 -18.14
CA SER A 368 10.17 -20.32 -19.35
C SER A 368 10.98 -21.59 -19.07
N ARG A 369 11.71 -21.64 -17.95
CA ARG A 369 12.43 -22.86 -17.52
C ARG A 369 11.48 -24.02 -17.17
N ALA A 370 10.30 -23.73 -16.63
CA ALA A 370 9.31 -24.76 -16.34
C ALA A 370 8.69 -25.31 -17.62
N ALA A 371 8.34 -24.43 -18.58
CA ALA A 371 7.82 -24.82 -19.88
C ALA A 371 8.83 -25.66 -20.67
N HIS A 372 10.11 -25.26 -20.68
CA HIS A 372 11.17 -26.02 -21.33
C HIS A 372 11.34 -27.42 -20.72
N ARG A 373 11.32 -27.53 -19.38
CA ARG A 373 11.35 -28.83 -18.68
C ARG A 373 10.14 -29.71 -19.02
N ALA A 374 8.95 -29.13 -19.17
CA ALA A 374 7.77 -29.88 -19.58
C ALA A 374 7.88 -30.39 -21.03
N LEU A 375 8.42 -29.60 -21.94
CA LEU A 375 8.68 -30.02 -23.32
C LEU A 375 9.71 -31.16 -23.40
N LEU A 376 10.80 -31.07 -22.63
CA LEU A 376 11.80 -32.14 -22.55
C LEU A 376 11.22 -33.44 -21.96
N ALA A 377 10.36 -33.34 -20.95
CA ALA A 377 9.67 -34.50 -20.40
C ALA A 377 8.72 -35.15 -21.43
N ALA A 378 8.01 -34.34 -22.22
CA ALA A 378 7.13 -34.83 -23.27
C ALA A 378 7.89 -35.50 -24.44
N SER A 379 9.06 -34.96 -24.83
CA SER A 379 9.88 -35.57 -25.89
C SER A 379 10.63 -36.83 -25.43
N GLY A 380 11.06 -36.88 -24.16
CA GLY A 380 11.67 -38.08 -23.56
C GLY A 380 10.71 -39.27 -23.44
N LEU A 381 9.42 -39.02 -23.17
CA LEU A 381 8.40 -40.07 -23.16
C LEU A 381 8.11 -40.63 -24.56
N GLY A 382 8.22 -39.82 -25.61
CA GLY A 382 8.03 -40.28 -26.99
C GLY A 382 9.14 -41.21 -27.50
N THR A 383 10.35 -41.11 -26.96
CA THR A 383 11.48 -41.98 -27.33
C THR A 383 11.47 -43.32 -26.60
N ALA A 384 10.87 -43.39 -25.40
CA ALA A 384 10.76 -44.63 -24.62
C ALA A 384 9.58 -45.55 -25.04
N VAL A 385 8.60 -45.05 -25.80
CA VAL A 385 7.47 -45.84 -26.34
C VAL A 385 7.77 -46.41 -27.73
N ALA A 386 8.81 -45.90 -28.40
CA ALA A 386 9.24 -46.36 -29.73
C ALA A 386 10.38 -47.40 -29.68
N ALA A 387 10.85 -47.76 -28.48
CA ALA A 387 11.82 -48.83 -28.23
C ALA A 387 11.13 -49.94 -27.44
#